data_AF-A0A958N2Q9-F1
#
_entry.id   AF-A0A958N2Q9-F1
#
_cell.length_a   1.000
_cell.length_b   1.000
_cell.length_c   1.000
_cell.angle_alpha   90.00
_cell.angle_beta   90.00
_cell.angle_gamma   90.00
#
_symmetry.space_group_name_H-M   'P 1'
#
loop_
_entity.id
_entity.type
_entity.pdbx_description
1 polymer ?
#
loop_
_entity_poly.entity_id
_entity_poly.type
_entity_poly.pdbx_seq_one_letter_code
_entity_poly.pdbx_strand_id
1 'polypeptide(L)'
;MTRIKLAIFSTLLAMGLHAYLAWTFYPLKYAQSSGESICNINATFNCDTVAASPFSSLFNVPMAVWGLSTNFIFLVLLLIYAFRLTDERERALRNSFYLAFFIALVSIIMGSISIIMINSVCLFCIGAYLCSFVSLIALWGLTPTSVAQWTQDTKELLSKNKNFLFLLAAIPIISFLAHSSMEQQYGGSQLKRVIKSSIAEWSQNPVNNLNVAPSLSYGPARDQAKLVLSEFADFLCGHCKHAAPSLESFAKSHPDVRLEFYSFALDGDCNEAISRKVGAPCVLAKATYCASKVNKGWEIHDVIFHNQTEFYEARSIEMATEKLKSLSSNLVDDWQSLKDCIDSDEALNHIKAQAKLGDESGVKGTPTIYANGKKLPRGQLMDVLKSLYKTLK
;
A
#
# COMPACT_ATOMS: atom_id res chain seq x y z
N MET A 1 1.32 -37.01 17.33
CA MET A 1 1.57 -36.94 15.87
C MET A 1 3.07 -37.16 15.63
N THR A 2 3.51 -37.99 14.67
CA THR A 2 4.95 -38.16 14.39
C THR A 2 5.55 -36.84 13.87
N ARG A 3 6.85 -36.59 14.09
CA ARG A 3 7.51 -35.34 13.66
C ARG A 3 7.28 -35.02 12.17
N ILE A 4 7.32 -36.03 11.31
CA ILE A 4 7.04 -35.85 9.87
C ILE A 4 5.58 -35.49 9.59
N LYS A 5 4.61 -36.10 10.29
CA LYS A 5 3.19 -35.75 10.16
C LYS A 5 2.93 -34.32 10.63
N LEU A 6 3.65 -33.86 11.66
CA LEU A 6 3.59 -32.48 12.13
C LEU A 6 4.10 -31.49 11.07
N ALA A 7 5.24 -31.77 10.44
CA ALA A 7 5.76 -30.95 9.35
C ALA A 7 4.78 -30.89 8.17
N ILE A 8 4.19 -32.02 7.77
CA ILE A 8 3.20 -32.08 6.69
C ILE A 8 1.95 -31.26 7.04
N PHE A 9 1.39 -31.46 8.23
CA PHE A 9 0.20 -30.72 8.68
C PHE A 9 0.46 -29.21 8.72
N SER A 10 1.60 -28.81 9.30
CA SER A 10 2.00 -27.41 9.38
C SER A 10 2.20 -26.78 8.00
N THR A 11 2.74 -27.54 7.04
CA THR A 11 2.93 -27.08 5.66
C THR A 11 1.59 -26.89 4.94
N LEU A 12 0.65 -27.84 5.11
CA LEU A 12 -0.71 -27.71 4.55
C LEU A 12 -1.44 -26.50 5.12
N LEU A 13 -1.31 -26.24 6.42
CA LEU A 13 -1.87 -25.05 7.05
C LEU A 13 -1.25 -23.77 6.46
N ALA A 14 0.08 -23.71 6.32
CA ALA A 14 0.77 -22.60 5.69
C ALA A 14 0.31 -22.36 4.25
N MET A 15 0.10 -23.41 3.45
CA MET A 15 -0.46 -23.31 2.10
C MET A 15 -1.86 -22.69 2.12
N GLY A 16 -2.73 -23.12 3.03
CA GLY A 16 -4.07 -22.54 3.19
C GLY A 16 -4.03 -21.04 3.52
N LEU A 17 -3.15 -20.64 4.43
CA LEU A 17 -2.95 -19.24 4.81
C LEU A 17 -2.43 -18.40 3.62
N HIS A 18 -1.45 -18.91 2.88
CA HIS A 18 -0.94 -18.23 1.69
C HIS A 18 -1.96 -18.17 0.54
N ALA A 19 -2.77 -19.22 0.37
CA ALA A 19 -3.85 -19.22 -0.61
C ALA A 19 -4.91 -18.16 -0.27
N TYR A 20 -5.30 -18.06 1.01
CA TYR A 20 -6.21 -17.01 1.47
C TYR A 20 -5.63 -15.61 1.25
N LEU A 21 -4.36 -15.38 1.64
CA LEU A 21 -3.69 -14.09 1.44
C LEU A 21 -3.55 -13.73 -0.03
N ALA A 22 -3.27 -14.70 -0.91
CA ALA A 22 -3.23 -14.48 -2.35
C ALA A 22 -4.62 -14.11 -2.85
N TRP A 23 -5.65 -14.86 -2.44
CA TRP A 23 -7.03 -14.64 -2.84
C TRP A 23 -7.56 -13.25 -2.43
N THR A 24 -7.21 -12.73 -1.26
CA THR A 24 -7.59 -11.37 -0.84
C THR A 24 -6.76 -10.29 -1.52
N PHE A 25 -5.49 -10.56 -1.84
CA PHE A 25 -4.60 -9.58 -2.47
C PHE A 25 -5.08 -9.12 -3.85
N TYR A 26 -5.54 -10.01 -4.73
CA TYR A 26 -5.90 -9.64 -6.11
C TYR A 26 -7.11 -8.69 -6.16
N PRO A 27 -8.25 -8.96 -5.51
CA PRO A 27 -9.38 -8.03 -5.44
C PRO A 27 -8.98 -6.66 -4.88
N LEU A 28 -8.21 -6.63 -3.79
CA LEU A 28 -7.68 -5.39 -3.19
C LEU A 28 -6.84 -4.59 -4.20
N LYS A 29 -5.93 -5.26 -4.91
CA LYS A 29 -5.07 -4.64 -5.92
C LYS A 29 -5.86 -4.07 -7.11
N TYR A 30 -6.93 -4.75 -7.53
CA TYR A 30 -7.69 -4.37 -8.73
C TYR A 30 -8.99 -3.63 -8.42
N ALA A 31 -9.20 -3.21 -7.17
CA ALA A 31 -10.38 -2.47 -6.70
C ALA A 31 -11.72 -3.11 -7.09
N GLN A 32 -11.74 -4.45 -7.24
CA GLN A 32 -12.99 -5.20 -7.30
C GLN A 32 -13.49 -5.34 -5.87
N SER A 33 -14.78 -5.06 -5.65
CA SER A 33 -15.44 -5.05 -4.33
C SER A 33 -14.97 -6.20 -3.43
N SER A 34 -13.96 -5.97 -2.61
CA SER A 34 -13.60 -6.85 -1.53
C SER A 34 -14.34 -6.33 -0.31
N GLY A 35 -15.20 -7.17 0.27
CA GLY A 35 -15.52 -7.02 1.69
C GLY A 35 -14.20 -6.93 2.47
N GLU A 36 -14.22 -6.20 3.58
CA GLU A 36 -13.04 -6.03 4.44
C GLU A 36 -12.40 -7.40 4.75
N SER A 37 -11.07 -7.46 4.74
CA SER A 37 -10.40 -8.69 5.16
C SER A 37 -10.83 -9.06 6.59
N ILE A 38 -10.99 -10.35 6.85
CA ILE A 38 -11.41 -10.90 8.15
C ILE A 38 -10.53 -10.40 9.31
N CYS A 39 -9.29 -10.01 9.02
CA CYS A 39 -8.32 -9.50 9.98
C CYS A 39 -8.01 -8.00 9.74
N ASN A 40 -9.05 -7.17 9.78
CA ASN A 40 -8.95 -5.71 9.83
C ASN A 40 -9.54 -5.23 11.17
N ILE A 41 -8.80 -5.41 12.27
CA ILE A 41 -9.32 -5.21 13.63
C ILE A 41 -9.04 -3.78 14.11
N ASN A 42 -7.82 -3.28 13.89
CA ASN A 42 -7.36 -1.95 14.27
C ASN A 42 -6.12 -1.57 13.45
N ALA A 43 -5.57 -0.37 13.64
CA ALA A 43 -4.40 0.11 12.89
C ALA A 43 -3.16 -0.80 13.02
N THR A 44 -2.98 -1.47 14.16
CA THR A 44 -1.87 -2.40 14.40
C THR A 44 -2.14 -3.77 13.79
N PHE A 45 -3.37 -4.30 13.89
CA PHE A 45 -3.76 -5.60 13.36
C PHE A 45 -4.61 -5.46 12.10
N ASN A 46 -3.93 -5.21 10.98
CA ASN A 46 -4.56 -4.88 9.71
C ASN A 46 -3.88 -5.61 8.53
N CYS A 47 -4.56 -6.62 7.99
CA CYS A 47 -4.05 -7.35 6.84
C CYS A 47 -4.13 -6.56 5.52
N ASP A 48 -5.05 -5.60 5.40
CA ASP A 48 -5.19 -4.79 4.19
C ASP A 48 -4.04 -3.80 4.08
N THR A 49 -3.63 -3.17 5.18
CA THR A 49 -2.43 -2.31 5.24
C THR A 49 -1.17 -3.07 4.83
N VAL A 50 -0.99 -4.28 5.36
CA VAL A 50 0.17 -5.12 5.01
C VAL A 50 0.12 -5.55 3.55
N ALA A 51 -1.06 -5.94 3.04
CA ALA A 51 -1.25 -6.33 1.64
C ALA A 51 -1.04 -5.15 0.67
N ALA A 52 -1.39 -3.93 1.06
CA ALA A 52 -1.21 -2.72 0.26
C ALA A 52 0.24 -2.18 0.27
N SER A 53 1.07 -2.63 1.21
CA SER A 53 2.46 -2.18 1.31
C SER A 53 3.30 -2.55 0.08
N PRO A 54 4.38 -1.81 -0.24
CA PRO A 54 5.26 -2.17 -1.36
C PRO A 54 5.96 -3.54 -1.16
N PHE A 55 6.07 -4.01 0.09
CA PHE A 55 6.70 -5.28 0.46
C PHE A 55 5.81 -6.50 0.21
N SER A 56 4.53 -6.31 -0.11
CA SER A 56 3.60 -7.41 -0.39
C SER A 56 3.82 -8.06 -1.75
N SER A 57 4.69 -7.49 -2.59
CA SER A 57 5.01 -8.02 -3.91
C SER A 57 6.52 -8.07 -4.18
N LEU A 58 6.96 -9.12 -4.86
CA LEU A 58 8.33 -9.33 -5.32
C LEU A 58 8.30 -9.66 -6.81
N PHE A 59 9.00 -8.89 -7.63
CA PHE A 59 8.93 -8.96 -9.10
C PHE A 59 7.48 -8.85 -9.65
N ASN A 60 6.66 -7.99 -9.05
CA ASN A 60 5.22 -7.82 -9.31
C ASN A 60 4.32 -9.03 -8.95
N VAL A 61 4.91 -10.13 -8.49
CA VAL A 61 4.18 -11.31 -8.00
C VAL A 61 3.97 -11.18 -6.49
N PRO A 62 2.75 -11.41 -5.97
CA PRO A 62 2.49 -11.27 -4.53
C PRO A 62 3.33 -12.24 -3.71
N MET A 63 3.83 -11.79 -2.55
CA MET A 63 4.60 -12.64 -1.61
C MET A 63 3.80 -13.86 -1.15
N ALA A 64 2.47 -13.75 -1.07
CA ALA A 64 1.59 -14.88 -0.79
C ALA A 64 1.67 -15.98 -1.86
N VAL A 65 1.82 -15.63 -3.14
CA VAL A 65 1.96 -16.60 -4.24
C VAL A 65 3.33 -17.27 -4.20
N TRP A 66 4.39 -16.52 -3.88
CA TRP A 66 5.72 -17.07 -3.62
C TRP A 66 5.70 -18.06 -2.46
N GLY A 67 5.05 -17.69 -1.35
CA GLY A 67 4.86 -18.54 -0.18
C GLY A 67 4.08 -19.82 -0.50
N LEU A 68 2.97 -19.72 -1.24
CA LEU A 68 2.17 -20.87 -1.67
C LEU A 68 2.99 -21.84 -2.53
N SER A 69 3.70 -21.31 -3.54
CA SER A 69 4.51 -22.11 -4.47
C SER A 69 5.68 -22.78 -3.76
N THR A 70 6.34 -22.08 -2.84
CA THR A 70 7.43 -22.63 -2.03
C THR A 70 6.94 -23.73 -1.10
N ASN A 71 5.81 -23.52 -0.40
CA ASN A 71 5.23 -24.54 0.48
C ASN A 71 4.70 -25.74 -0.29
N PHE A 72 4.23 -25.56 -1.53
CA PHE A 72 3.87 -26.68 -2.41
C PHE A 72 5.08 -27.56 -2.74
N ILE A 73 6.21 -26.98 -3.15
CA ILE A 73 7.44 -27.73 -3.39
C ILE A 73 7.97 -28.38 -2.10
N PHE A 74 7.88 -27.66 -0.98
CA PHE A 74 8.25 -28.21 0.33
C PHE A 74 7.39 -29.42 0.71
N LEU A 75 6.07 -29.36 0.49
CA LEU A 75 5.17 -30.49 0.71
C LEU A 75 5.57 -31.69 -0.16
N VAL A 76 5.88 -31.48 -1.44
CA VAL A 76 6.33 -32.57 -2.33
C VAL A 76 7.57 -33.27 -1.75
N LEU A 77 8.56 -32.53 -1.24
CA LEU A 77 9.75 -33.11 -0.62
C LEU A 77 9.43 -33.92 0.66
N LEU A 78 8.52 -33.40 1.49
CA LEU A 78 8.06 -34.12 2.68
C LEU A 78 7.35 -35.43 2.32
N LEU A 79 6.52 -35.41 1.26
CA LEU A 79 5.79 -36.60 0.79
C LEU A 79 6.75 -37.64 0.19
N ILE A 80 7.78 -37.22 -0.56
CA ILE A 80 8.84 -38.11 -1.06
C ILE A 80 9.51 -38.86 0.10
N TYR A 81 9.84 -38.16 1.18
CA TYR A 81 10.44 -38.77 2.37
C TYR A 81 9.45 -39.68 3.14
N ALA A 82 8.21 -39.21 3.32
CA ALA A 82 7.19 -39.89 4.12
C ALA A 82 6.70 -41.19 3.46
N PHE A 83 6.50 -41.18 2.14
CA PHE A 83 6.04 -42.33 1.35
C PHE A 83 7.17 -43.19 0.78
N ARG A 84 8.43 -42.88 1.11
CA ARG A 84 9.61 -43.64 0.66
C ARG A 84 9.70 -43.73 -0.87
N LEU A 85 9.44 -42.62 -1.57
CA LEU A 85 9.44 -42.55 -3.04
C LEU A 85 10.85 -42.46 -3.65
N THR A 86 11.90 -42.56 -2.83
CA THR A 86 13.31 -42.51 -3.23
C THR A 86 14.13 -43.41 -2.31
N ASP A 87 15.16 -44.03 -2.88
CA ASP A 87 16.14 -44.81 -2.12
C ASP A 87 17.05 -43.91 -1.26
N GLU A 88 17.17 -42.62 -1.60
CA GLU A 88 18.04 -41.65 -0.93
C GLU A 88 17.29 -40.81 0.13
N ARG A 89 16.61 -41.47 1.07
CA ARG A 89 15.70 -40.82 2.03
C ARG A 89 16.37 -39.76 2.91
N GLU A 90 17.59 -39.99 3.38
CA GLU A 90 18.32 -39.03 4.20
C GLU A 90 18.64 -37.74 3.45
N ARG A 91 18.90 -37.85 2.14
CA ARG A 91 19.13 -36.70 1.27
C ARG A 91 17.86 -35.90 1.08
N ALA A 92 16.73 -36.56 0.84
CA ALA A 92 15.43 -35.90 0.74
C ALA A 92 15.06 -35.16 2.03
N LEU A 93 15.35 -35.77 3.19
CA LEU A 93 15.12 -35.14 4.50
C LEU A 93 16.02 -33.91 4.72
N ARG A 94 17.31 -34.00 4.38
CA ARG A 94 18.26 -32.89 4.50
C ARG A 94 17.90 -31.71 3.59
N ASN A 95 17.52 -32.00 2.34
CA ASN A 95 16.99 -31.01 1.42
C ASN A 95 15.72 -30.32 1.94
N SER A 96 14.80 -31.11 2.52
CA SER A 96 13.60 -30.57 3.16
C SER A 96 13.97 -29.63 4.31
N PHE A 97 14.96 -30.01 5.12
CA PHE A 97 15.45 -29.17 6.22
C PHE A 97 16.04 -27.84 5.73
N TYR A 98 16.86 -27.84 4.67
CA TYR A 98 17.40 -26.60 4.11
C TYR A 98 16.31 -25.66 3.57
N LEU A 99 15.31 -26.22 2.88
CA LEU A 99 14.18 -25.42 2.42
C LEU A 99 13.37 -24.88 3.59
N ALA A 100 13.12 -25.68 4.64
CA ALA A 100 12.44 -25.22 5.85
C ALA A 100 13.20 -24.11 6.57
N PHE A 101 14.54 -24.22 6.65
CA PHE A 101 15.40 -23.19 7.21
C PHE A 101 15.31 -21.89 6.41
N PHE A 102 15.36 -21.97 5.08
CA PHE A 102 15.17 -20.82 4.20
C PHE A 102 13.79 -20.16 4.39
N ILE A 103 12.70 -20.95 4.45
CA ILE A 103 11.35 -20.42 4.69
C ILE A 103 11.30 -19.71 6.05
N ALA A 104 11.86 -20.28 7.11
CA ALA A 104 11.88 -19.65 8.43
C ALA A 104 12.70 -18.34 8.43
N LEU A 105 13.83 -18.30 7.72
CA LEU A 105 14.62 -17.08 7.55
C LEU A 105 13.82 -15.98 6.83
N VAL A 106 13.13 -16.31 5.75
CA VAL A 106 12.25 -15.37 5.04
C VAL A 106 11.11 -14.89 5.95
N SER A 107 10.53 -15.78 6.76
CA SER A 107 9.51 -15.40 7.76
C SER A 107 10.03 -14.39 8.78
N ILE A 108 11.28 -14.52 9.25
CA ILE A 108 11.92 -13.52 10.14
C ILE A 108 12.02 -12.17 9.42
N ILE A 109 12.55 -12.15 8.20
CA ILE A 109 12.74 -10.92 7.42
C ILE A 109 11.38 -10.22 7.21
N MET A 110 10.37 -10.95 6.75
CA MET A 110 9.04 -10.38 6.51
C MET A 110 8.34 -9.95 7.79
N GLY A 111 8.53 -10.68 8.90
CA GLY A 111 8.06 -10.28 10.22
C GLY A 111 8.71 -8.97 10.69
N SER A 112 10.03 -8.83 10.53
CA SER A 112 10.76 -7.60 10.87
C SER A 112 10.30 -6.41 10.03
N ILE A 113 10.12 -6.58 8.72
CA ILE A 113 9.59 -5.53 7.83
C ILE A 113 8.18 -5.09 8.27
N SER A 114 7.31 -6.04 8.60
CA SER A 114 5.94 -5.75 9.07
C SER A 114 5.94 -4.87 10.32
N ILE A 115 6.81 -5.17 11.29
CA ILE A 115 6.87 -4.45 12.56
C ILE A 115 7.57 -3.10 12.42
N ILE A 116 8.71 -3.04 11.73
CA ILE A 116 9.59 -1.87 11.73
C ILE A 116 9.22 -0.87 10.63
N MET A 117 8.85 -1.36 9.45
CA MET A 117 8.66 -0.51 8.27
C MET A 117 7.18 -0.20 8.00
N ILE A 118 6.29 -1.18 8.21
CA ILE A 118 4.86 -1.03 7.92
C ILE A 118 4.09 -0.53 9.15
N ASN A 119 4.55 -0.83 10.37
CA ASN A 119 3.84 -0.55 11.63
C ASN A 119 2.45 -1.20 11.73
N SER A 120 2.19 -2.24 10.93
CA SER A 120 0.97 -3.06 10.99
C SER A 120 1.34 -4.54 10.82
N VAL A 121 0.55 -5.41 11.44
CA VAL A 121 0.78 -6.85 11.51
C VAL A 121 -0.46 -7.60 11.05
N CYS A 122 -0.28 -8.58 10.17
CA CYS A 122 -1.37 -9.42 9.68
C CYS A 122 -1.39 -10.78 10.38
N LEU A 123 -2.52 -11.17 11.00
CA LEU A 123 -2.64 -12.44 11.75
C LEU A 123 -2.41 -13.67 10.87
N PHE A 124 -2.82 -13.64 9.61
CA PHE A 124 -2.57 -14.74 8.67
C PHE A 124 -1.08 -14.89 8.33
N CYS A 125 -0.35 -13.77 8.25
CA CYS A 125 1.11 -13.79 8.09
C CYS A 125 1.79 -14.37 9.34
N ILE A 126 1.37 -13.96 10.55
CA ILE A 126 1.85 -14.56 11.81
C ILE A 126 1.62 -16.07 11.79
N GLY A 127 0.42 -16.50 11.41
CA GLY A 127 0.09 -17.93 11.30
C GLY A 127 1.05 -18.67 10.35
N ALA A 128 1.34 -18.09 9.19
CA ALA A 128 2.28 -18.66 8.22
C ALA A 128 3.72 -18.71 8.78
N TYR A 129 4.15 -17.66 9.49
CA TYR A 129 5.46 -17.60 10.14
C TYR A 129 5.57 -18.69 11.21
N LEU A 130 4.59 -18.82 12.09
CA LEU A 130 4.55 -19.87 13.11
C LEU A 130 4.60 -21.28 12.47
N CYS A 131 3.85 -21.50 11.39
CA CYS A 131 3.90 -22.76 10.66
C CYS A 131 5.30 -23.06 10.08
N SER A 132 6.04 -22.04 9.63
CA SER A 132 7.41 -22.23 9.15
C SER A 132 8.36 -22.69 10.25
N PHE A 133 8.25 -22.11 11.46
CA PHE A 133 9.07 -22.52 12.61
C PHE A 133 8.70 -23.91 13.11
N VAL A 134 7.40 -24.24 13.19
CA VAL A 134 6.94 -25.59 13.56
C VAL A 134 7.51 -26.64 12.61
N SER A 135 7.50 -26.35 11.30
CA SER A 135 8.07 -27.25 10.28
C SER A 135 9.58 -27.42 10.44
N LEU A 136 10.32 -26.33 10.67
CA LEU A 136 11.76 -26.36 10.90
C LEU A 136 12.11 -27.18 12.16
N ILE A 137 11.44 -26.93 13.29
CA ILE A 137 11.67 -27.65 14.55
C ILE A 137 11.34 -29.14 14.39
N ALA A 138 10.25 -29.47 13.70
CA ALA A 138 9.86 -30.85 13.43
C ALA A 138 10.92 -31.61 12.61
N LEU A 139 11.50 -30.96 11.60
CA LEU A 139 12.56 -31.54 10.77
C LEU A 139 13.92 -31.59 11.48
N TRP A 140 14.25 -30.58 12.29
CA TRP A 140 15.47 -30.58 13.11
C TRP A 140 15.55 -31.85 13.98
N GLY A 141 14.41 -32.25 14.54
CA GLY A 141 14.34 -33.49 15.33
C GLY A 141 14.47 -34.78 14.50
N LEU A 142 14.41 -34.72 13.18
CA LEU A 142 14.54 -35.90 12.32
C LEU A 142 15.91 -35.97 11.64
N THR A 143 16.59 -34.85 11.47
CA THR A 143 17.90 -34.79 10.80
C THR A 143 19.02 -35.26 11.73
N PRO A 144 19.80 -36.30 11.33
CA PRO A 144 20.83 -36.88 12.18
C PRO A 144 22.16 -36.09 12.23
N THR A 145 22.32 -34.98 11.50
CA THR A 145 23.62 -34.32 11.31
C THR A 145 23.79 -33.03 12.10
N SER A 146 25.02 -32.83 12.62
CA SER A 146 25.47 -31.53 13.13
C SER A 146 25.65 -30.54 11.98
N VAL A 147 25.50 -29.25 12.26
CA VAL A 147 25.61 -28.12 11.31
C VAL A 147 26.99 -28.06 10.61
N ALA A 148 27.96 -28.91 10.97
CA ALA A 148 29.35 -28.87 10.55
C ALA A 148 29.64 -29.33 9.10
N GLN A 149 28.68 -29.90 8.35
CA GLN A 149 28.91 -30.43 6.99
C GLN A 149 28.35 -29.57 5.84
N TRP A 150 27.84 -28.36 6.13
CA TRP A 150 27.20 -27.47 5.14
C TRP A 150 28.04 -27.25 3.87
N THR A 151 29.34 -27.02 3.99
CA THR A 151 30.23 -26.77 2.83
C THR A 151 30.30 -27.95 1.85
N GLN A 152 30.26 -29.18 2.38
CA GLN A 152 30.24 -30.39 1.56
C GLN A 152 28.85 -30.62 0.96
N ASP A 153 27.80 -30.43 1.76
CA ASP A 153 26.41 -30.58 1.33
C ASP A 153 26.02 -29.60 0.22
N THR A 154 26.49 -28.35 0.25
CA THR A 154 26.25 -27.36 -0.82
C THR A 154 26.93 -27.72 -2.13
N LYS A 155 28.18 -28.20 -2.07
CA LYS A 155 28.90 -28.66 -3.25
C LYS A 155 28.23 -29.89 -3.88
N GLU A 156 27.73 -30.80 -3.06
CA GLU A 156 26.94 -31.95 -3.54
C GLU A 156 25.56 -31.56 -4.06
N LEU A 157 24.92 -30.54 -3.47
CA LEU A 157 23.65 -29.98 -3.94
C LEU A 157 23.76 -29.52 -5.40
N LEU A 158 24.79 -28.74 -5.70
CA LEU A 158 25.04 -28.16 -7.02
C LEU A 158 25.51 -29.17 -8.07
N SER A 159 26.29 -30.18 -7.67
CA SER A 159 26.91 -31.13 -8.61
C SER A 159 26.13 -32.43 -8.81
N LYS A 160 25.47 -32.95 -7.77
CA LYS A 160 24.83 -34.27 -7.78
C LYS A 160 23.31 -34.21 -7.70
N ASN A 161 22.71 -33.10 -7.24
CA ASN A 161 21.29 -33.06 -6.88
C ASN A 161 20.40 -32.33 -7.91
N LYS A 162 20.50 -32.74 -9.18
CA LYS A 162 19.76 -32.11 -10.29
C LYS A 162 18.24 -32.10 -10.06
N ASN A 163 17.67 -33.15 -9.47
CA ASN A 163 16.22 -33.23 -9.19
C ASN A 163 15.77 -32.18 -8.17
N PHE A 164 16.56 -31.95 -7.11
CA PHE A 164 16.26 -30.92 -6.13
C PHE A 164 16.40 -29.52 -6.73
N LEU A 165 17.44 -29.27 -7.53
CA LEU A 165 17.60 -28.01 -8.25
C LEU A 165 16.45 -27.74 -9.21
N PHE A 166 15.95 -28.77 -9.91
CA PHE A 166 14.77 -28.66 -10.76
C PHE A 166 13.52 -28.28 -9.97
N LEU A 167 13.29 -28.89 -8.81
CA LEU A 167 12.18 -28.53 -7.92
C LEU A 167 12.28 -27.09 -7.41
N LEU A 168 13.47 -26.62 -7.06
CA LEU A 168 13.69 -25.22 -6.68
C LEU A 168 13.45 -24.26 -7.85
N ALA A 169 13.92 -24.62 -9.06
CA ALA A 169 13.70 -23.84 -10.27
C ALA A 169 12.23 -23.81 -10.70
N ALA A 170 11.41 -24.78 -10.27
CA ALA A 170 9.97 -24.78 -10.52
C ALA A 170 9.23 -23.69 -9.71
N ILE A 171 9.75 -23.25 -8.55
CA ILE A 171 9.12 -22.24 -7.69
C ILE A 171 8.82 -20.94 -8.46
N PRO A 172 9.79 -20.28 -9.14
CA PRO A 172 9.50 -19.07 -9.90
C PRO A 172 8.54 -19.33 -11.06
N ILE A 173 8.69 -20.44 -11.77
CA ILE A 173 7.82 -20.79 -12.90
C ILE A 173 6.36 -20.90 -12.44
N ILE A 174 6.12 -21.67 -11.38
CA ILE A 174 4.78 -21.85 -10.79
C ILE A 174 4.24 -20.50 -10.29
N SER A 175 5.08 -19.69 -9.64
CA SER A 175 4.68 -18.39 -9.10
C SER A 175 4.25 -17.42 -10.20
N PHE A 176 5.00 -17.33 -11.30
CA PHE A 176 4.65 -16.48 -12.45
C PHE A 176 3.40 -16.97 -13.19
N LEU A 177 3.26 -18.28 -13.39
CA LEU A 177 2.07 -18.86 -14.04
C LEU A 177 0.81 -18.64 -13.18
N ALA A 178 0.90 -18.92 -11.88
CA ALA A 178 -0.20 -18.68 -10.93
C ALA A 178 -0.56 -17.19 -10.90
N HIS A 179 0.44 -16.30 -10.88
CA HIS A 179 0.21 -14.86 -10.93
C HIS A 179 -0.51 -14.43 -12.20
N SER A 180 -0.02 -14.86 -13.37
CA SER A 180 -0.64 -14.54 -14.66
C SER A 180 -2.09 -15.02 -14.73
N SER A 181 -2.35 -16.23 -14.25
CA SER A 181 -3.72 -16.77 -14.21
C SER A 181 -4.62 -15.96 -13.27
N MET A 182 -4.12 -15.61 -12.09
CA MET A 182 -4.90 -14.87 -11.10
C MET A 182 -5.15 -13.42 -11.52
N GLU A 183 -4.15 -12.77 -12.11
CA GLU A 183 -4.30 -11.45 -12.71
C GLU A 183 -5.39 -11.43 -13.79
N GLN A 184 -5.43 -12.46 -14.64
CA GLN A 184 -6.46 -12.57 -15.67
C GLN A 184 -7.86 -12.73 -15.07
N GLN A 185 -8.00 -13.53 -14.01
CA GLN A 185 -9.28 -13.79 -13.35
C GLN A 185 -9.82 -12.58 -12.60
N TYR A 186 -8.97 -11.84 -11.88
CA TYR A 186 -9.38 -10.76 -10.97
C TYR A 186 -9.29 -9.35 -11.58
N GLY A 187 -9.25 -9.24 -12.92
CA GLY A 187 -9.43 -7.96 -13.60
C GLY A 187 -8.16 -7.20 -13.96
N GLY A 188 -7.00 -7.85 -14.05
CA GLY A 188 -5.79 -7.21 -14.61
C GLY A 188 -5.99 -6.67 -16.03
N SER A 189 -6.88 -7.29 -16.82
CA SER A 189 -7.30 -6.75 -18.13
C SER A 189 -8.11 -5.45 -18.00
N GLN A 190 -8.96 -5.34 -16.99
CA GLN A 190 -9.74 -4.13 -16.68
C GLN A 190 -8.82 -3.00 -16.24
N LEU A 191 -7.88 -3.27 -15.32
CA LEU A 191 -6.91 -2.27 -14.89
C LEU A 191 -6.01 -1.81 -16.04
N LYS A 192 -5.50 -2.73 -16.87
CA LYS A 192 -4.73 -2.35 -18.07
C LYS A 192 -5.53 -1.46 -19.01
N ARG A 193 -6.82 -1.74 -19.20
CA ARG A 193 -7.72 -0.89 -20.00
C ARG A 193 -7.92 0.48 -19.35
N VAL A 194 -8.13 0.53 -18.04
CA VAL A 194 -8.26 1.78 -17.26
C VAL A 194 -7.00 2.63 -17.34
N ILE A 195 -5.82 2.03 -17.16
CA ILE A 195 -4.53 2.73 -17.29
C ILE A 195 -4.41 3.29 -18.72
N LYS A 196 -4.62 2.45 -19.73
CA LYS A 196 -4.51 2.88 -21.13
C LYS A 196 -5.48 4.02 -21.46
N SER A 197 -6.74 3.93 -21.02
CA SER A 197 -7.73 4.98 -21.28
C SER A 197 -7.42 6.26 -20.49
N SER A 198 -6.97 6.16 -19.24
CA SER A 198 -6.56 7.32 -18.44
C SER A 198 -5.38 8.08 -19.05
N ILE A 199 -4.35 7.38 -19.53
CA ILE A 199 -3.20 8.02 -20.18
C ILE A 199 -3.59 8.63 -21.53
N ALA A 200 -4.40 7.92 -22.32
CA ALA A 200 -4.89 8.43 -23.60
C ALA A 200 -5.73 9.71 -23.41
N GLU A 201 -6.67 9.69 -22.47
CA GLU A 201 -7.52 10.84 -22.14
C GLU A 201 -6.69 12.01 -21.58
N TRP A 202 -5.77 11.75 -20.65
CA TRP A 202 -4.83 12.77 -20.16
C TRP A 202 -4.04 13.42 -21.28
N SER A 203 -3.54 12.65 -22.25
CA SER A 203 -2.73 13.19 -23.35
C SER A 203 -3.52 14.18 -24.22
N GLN A 204 -4.82 13.94 -24.38
CA GLN A 204 -5.75 14.73 -25.20
C GLN A 204 -6.38 15.91 -24.45
N ASN A 205 -6.40 15.86 -23.11
CA ASN A 205 -6.97 16.92 -22.30
C ASN A 205 -6.21 18.25 -22.49
N PRO A 206 -6.92 19.39 -22.47
CA PRO A 206 -6.29 20.71 -22.53
C PRO A 206 -5.46 20.97 -21.28
N VAL A 207 -4.43 21.80 -21.41
CA VAL A 207 -3.65 22.30 -20.29
C VAL A 207 -4.45 23.39 -19.59
N ASN A 208 -4.69 23.23 -18.30
CA ASN A 208 -5.34 24.21 -17.44
C ASN A 208 -4.29 25.09 -16.77
N ASN A 209 -4.57 26.39 -16.71
CA ASN A 209 -3.67 27.33 -16.07
C ASN A 209 -3.90 27.36 -14.55
N LEU A 210 -3.20 26.49 -13.82
CA LEU A 210 -3.26 26.42 -12.36
C LEU A 210 -2.31 27.46 -11.72
N ASN A 211 -2.66 28.74 -11.81
CA ASN A 211 -1.83 29.89 -11.41
C ASN A 211 -2.11 30.43 -10.00
N VAL A 212 -3.02 29.82 -9.25
CA VAL A 212 -3.22 30.11 -7.82
C VAL A 212 -2.21 29.30 -7.01
N ALA A 213 -1.68 29.88 -5.94
CA ALA A 213 -0.79 29.17 -5.03
C ALA A 213 -1.54 28.00 -4.34
N PRO A 214 -0.97 26.79 -4.29
CA PRO A 214 -1.58 25.67 -3.58
C PRO A 214 -1.50 25.88 -2.06
N SER A 215 -2.37 25.20 -1.31
CA SER A 215 -2.39 25.27 0.16
C SER A 215 -1.16 24.57 0.72
N LEU A 216 -0.78 23.46 0.08
CA LEU A 216 0.42 22.69 0.38
C LEU A 216 1.17 22.37 -0.90
N SER A 217 2.48 22.27 -0.78
CA SER A 217 3.28 21.63 -1.82
C SER A 217 4.41 20.80 -1.23
N TYR A 218 4.83 19.80 -1.99
CA TYR A 218 5.93 18.91 -1.67
C TYR A 218 6.74 18.63 -2.94
N GLY A 219 8.05 18.44 -2.79
CA GLY A 219 8.97 18.19 -3.92
C GLY A 219 9.62 19.46 -4.48
N PRO A 220 10.25 19.37 -5.66
CA PRO A 220 11.04 20.46 -6.24
C PRO A 220 10.19 21.67 -6.63
N ALA A 221 10.86 22.76 -7.02
CA ALA A 221 10.19 23.91 -7.63
C ALA A 221 9.45 23.47 -8.91
N ARG A 222 8.35 24.15 -9.23
CA ARG A 222 7.44 23.73 -10.32
C ARG A 222 8.12 23.67 -11.69
N ASP A 223 9.07 24.55 -11.95
CA ASP A 223 9.88 24.62 -13.17
C ASP A 223 11.01 23.56 -13.22
N GLN A 224 11.35 22.96 -12.08
CA GLN A 224 12.33 21.89 -11.95
C GLN A 224 11.69 20.50 -11.91
N ALA A 225 10.38 20.42 -11.69
CA ALA A 225 9.63 19.17 -11.65
C ALA A 225 9.38 18.63 -13.06
N LYS A 226 9.66 17.35 -13.30
CA LYS A 226 9.25 16.68 -14.56
C LYS A 226 7.75 16.40 -14.59
N LEU A 227 7.20 16.14 -13.41
CA LEU A 227 5.78 15.86 -13.21
C LEU A 227 5.27 16.67 -12.02
N VAL A 228 4.30 17.53 -12.28
CA VAL A 228 3.54 18.29 -11.29
C VAL A 228 2.18 17.64 -11.16
N LEU A 229 1.92 17.02 -10.01
CA LEU A 229 0.62 16.49 -9.63
C LEU A 229 -0.13 17.55 -8.82
N SER A 230 -1.21 18.08 -9.37
CA SER A 230 -2.08 19.05 -8.67
C SER A 230 -3.39 18.37 -8.31
N GLU A 231 -3.64 18.20 -7.02
CA GLU A 231 -4.85 17.58 -6.48
C GLU A 231 -5.81 18.66 -5.98
N PHE A 232 -7.06 18.62 -6.45
CA PHE A 232 -8.18 19.34 -5.85
C PHE A 232 -8.96 18.40 -4.96
N ALA A 233 -8.96 18.67 -3.65
CA ALA A 233 -9.49 17.76 -2.65
C ALA A 233 -10.29 18.48 -1.56
N ASP A 234 -11.15 17.70 -0.92
CA ASP A 234 -11.97 18.08 0.23
C ASP A 234 -11.65 17.16 1.41
N PHE A 235 -11.48 17.73 2.60
CA PHE A 235 -11.08 16.98 3.80
C PHE A 235 -12.14 16.01 4.33
N LEU A 236 -13.41 16.20 4.01
CA LEU A 236 -14.51 15.29 4.39
C LEU A 236 -14.92 14.36 3.24
N CYS A 237 -14.27 14.42 2.08
CA CYS A 237 -14.50 13.48 0.99
C CYS A 237 -13.76 12.16 1.22
N GLY A 238 -14.51 11.06 1.32
CA GLY A 238 -13.95 9.70 1.50
C GLY A 238 -13.03 9.27 0.36
N HIS A 239 -13.31 9.70 -0.88
CA HIS A 239 -12.42 9.41 -2.01
C HIS A 239 -11.09 10.17 -1.92
N CYS A 240 -11.06 11.39 -1.34
CA CYS A 240 -9.83 12.14 -1.11
C CYS A 240 -8.97 11.44 -0.06
N LYS A 241 -9.59 10.97 1.04
CA LYS A 241 -8.90 10.17 2.07
C LYS A 241 -8.20 8.94 1.48
N HIS A 242 -8.82 8.27 0.51
CA HIS A 242 -8.21 7.12 -0.18
C HIS A 242 -7.13 7.52 -1.19
N ALA A 243 -7.21 8.71 -1.77
CA ALA A 243 -6.23 9.19 -2.77
C ALA A 243 -4.93 9.69 -2.14
N ALA A 244 -5.02 10.41 -1.00
CA ALA A 244 -3.88 11.08 -0.36
C ALA A 244 -2.65 10.16 -0.16
N PRO A 245 -2.78 8.95 0.44
CA PRO A 245 -1.62 8.07 0.64
C PRO A 245 -0.92 7.68 -0.66
N SER A 246 -1.67 7.50 -1.75
CA SER A 246 -1.11 7.11 -3.05
C SER A 246 -0.34 8.26 -3.68
N LEU A 247 -0.89 9.47 -3.67
CA LEU A 247 -0.26 10.66 -4.24
C LEU A 247 1.00 11.04 -3.45
N GLU A 248 0.91 11.04 -2.12
CA GLU A 248 2.06 11.32 -1.25
C GLU A 248 3.16 10.28 -1.38
N SER A 249 2.83 8.99 -1.31
CA SER A 249 3.81 7.91 -1.46
C SER A 249 4.51 7.99 -2.82
N PHE A 250 3.75 8.32 -3.87
CA PHE A 250 4.30 8.51 -5.20
C PHE A 250 5.28 9.71 -5.25
N ALA A 251 4.90 10.87 -4.74
CA ALA A 251 5.78 12.05 -4.72
C ALA A 251 7.01 11.85 -3.84
N LYS A 252 6.86 11.26 -2.64
CA LYS A 252 7.97 10.94 -1.71
C LYS A 252 8.98 9.95 -2.32
N SER A 253 8.55 9.07 -3.22
CA SER A 253 9.42 8.08 -3.88
C SER A 253 10.06 8.56 -5.19
N HIS A 254 9.69 9.75 -5.69
CA HIS A 254 10.17 10.28 -6.96
C HIS A 254 10.65 11.75 -6.81
N PRO A 255 11.96 11.98 -6.64
CA PRO A 255 12.51 13.33 -6.37
C PRO A 255 12.24 14.38 -7.44
N ASP A 256 11.91 13.97 -8.68
CA ASP A 256 11.56 14.84 -9.80
C ASP A 256 10.04 15.06 -9.95
N VAL A 257 9.26 14.66 -8.95
CA VAL A 257 7.81 14.85 -8.86
C VAL A 257 7.48 15.90 -7.82
N ARG A 258 6.64 16.87 -8.21
CA ARG A 258 6.04 17.87 -7.31
C ARG A 258 4.59 17.50 -7.06
N LEU A 259 4.17 17.53 -5.80
CA LEU A 259 2.77 17.40 -5.38
C LEU A 259 2.25 18.76 -4.89
N GLU A 260 1.09 19.16 -5.38
CA GLU A 260 0.39 20.40 -5.02
C GLU A 260 -1.01 20.06 -4.55
N PHE A 261 -1.39 20.50 -3.34
CA PHE A 261 -2.72 20.30 -2.78
C PHE A 261 -3.50 21.62 -2.86
N TYR A 262 -4.61 21.59 -3.59
CA TYR A 262 -5.57 22.66 -3.73
C TYR A 262 -6.83 22.30 -2.94
N SER A 263 -7.20 23.15 -1.98
CA SER A 263 -8.43 22.97 -1.25
C SER A 263 -9.64 23.29 -2.13
N PHE A 264 -10.49 22.30 -2.34
CA PHE A 264 -11.77 22.44 -3.01
C PHE A 264 -12.87 22.01 -2.04
N ALA A 265 -13.07 22.83 -1.01
CA ALA A 265 -14.04 22.56 0.05
C ALA A 265 -15.45 22.39 -0.56
N LEU A 266 -16.13 21.28 -0.24
CA LEU A 266 -17.49 20.99 -0.67
C LEU A 266 -18.49 21.72 0.24
N ASP A 267 -18.31 23.04 0.35
CA ASP A 267 -19.00 23.90 1.31
C ASP A 267 -19.19 25.32 0.77
N GLY A 268 -20.45 25.75 0.71
CA GLY A 268 -20.86 27.05 0.18
C GLY A 268 -20.35 28.26 0.96
N ASP A 269 -19.73 28.07 2.13
CA ASP A 269 -19.11 29.18 2.88
C ASP A 269 -17.78 29.66 2.27
N CYS A 270 -17.05 28.80 1.55
CA CYS A 270 -15.85 29.20 0.80
C CYS A 270 -15.74 28.63 -0.61
N ASN A 271 -16.76 27.93 -1.10
CA ASN A 271 -16.84 27.48 -2.48
C ASN A 271 -18.20 27.85 -3.08
N GLU A 272 -18.22 28.92 -3.88
CA GLU A 272 -19.45 29.45 -4.49
C GLU A 272 -20.11 28.47 -5.47
N ALA A 273 -19.37 27.49 -5.99
CA ALA A 273 -19.92 26.43 -6.83
C ALA A 273 -20.78 25.42 -6.04
N ILE A 274 -20.77 25.48 -4.71
CA ILE A 274 -21.48 24.55 -3.82
C ILE A 274 -22.62 25.29 -3.11
N SER A 275 -23.86 24.84 -3.33
CA SER A 275 -25.03 25.50 -2.74
C SER A 275 -25.21 25.23 -1.25
N ARG A 276 -24.72 24.09 -0.75
CA ARG A 276 -24.91 23.67 0.64
C ARG A 276 -23.81 24.25 1.53
N LYS A 277 -24.20 24.83 2.67
CA LYS A 277 -23.30 25.30 3.72
C LYS A 277 -23.23 24.27 4.85
N VAL A 278 -22.03 23.82 5.18
CA VAL A 278 -21.79 22.75 6.17
C VAL A 278 -20.83 23.21 7.28
N GLY A 279 -20.02 24.24 7.01
CA GLY A 279 -19.05 24.86 7.92
C GLY A 279 -17.72 24.09 8.02
N ALA A 280 -17.78 22.81 8.38
CA ALA A 280 -16.58 22.03 8.73
C ALA A 280 -15.54 21.92 7.58
N PRO A 281 -15.88 21.58 6.32
CA PRO A 281 -14.89 21.50 5.25
C PRO A 281 -14.10 22.79 5.04
N CYS A 282 -14.77 23.93 5.15
CA CYS A 282 -14.13 25.23 4.99
C CYS A 282 -13.11 25.52 6.08
N VAL A 283 -13.44 25.20 7.34
CA VAL A 283 -12.54 25.37 8.49
C VAL A 283 -11.29 24.50 8.33
N LEU A 284 -11.46 23.23 7.93
CA LEU A 284 -10.37 22.28 7.72
C LEU A 284 -9.40 22.73 6.61
N ALA A 285 -9.96 23.28 5.53
CA ALA A 285 -9.19 23.89 4.45
C ALA A 285 -8.35 25.08 4.92
N LYS A 286 -8.98 26.03 5.63
CA LYS A 286 -8.29 27.19 6.22
C LYS A 286 -7.22 26.78 7.22
N ALA A 287 -7.51 25.80 8.07
CA ALA A 287 -6.56 25.29 9.05
C ALA A 287 -5.30 24.71 8.41
N THR A 288 -5.45 23.96 7.32
CA THR A 288 -4.33 23.40 6.57
C THR A 288 -3.47 24.50 5.94
N TYR A 289 -4.10 25.51 5.34
CA TYR A 289 -3.39 26.69 4.80
C TYR A 289 -2.65 27.44 5.92
N CYS A 290 -3.31 27.72 7.04
CA CYS A 290 -2.70 28.44 8.15
C CYS A 290 -1.56 27.65 8.79
N ALA A 291 -1.67 26.32 8.90
CA ALA A 291 -0.60 25.47 9.39
C ALA A 291 0.59 25.41 8.42
N SER A 292 0.37 25.58 7.11
CA SER A 292 1.46 25.61 6.13
C SER A 292 2.40 26.81 6.34
N LYS A 293 1.87 27.94 6.84
CA LYS A 293 2.67 29.12 7.21
C LYS A 293 3.68 28.85 8.33
N VAL A 294 3.46 27.83 9.14
CA VAL A 294 4.36 27.40 10.23
C VAL A 294 5.01 26.04 9.93
N ASN A 295 5.05 25.63 8.65
CA ASN A 295 5.63 24.36 8.19
C ASN A 295 4.97 23.11 8.82
N LYS A 296 3.69 23.19 9.19
CA LYS A 296 2.89 22.10 9.76
C LYS A 296 1.71 21.68 8.89
N GLY A 297 1.65 22.19 7.67
CA GLY A 297 0.52 21.98 6.78
C GLY A 297 0.28 20.52 6.41
N TRP A 298 1.33 19.75 6.09
CA TRP A 298 1.21 18.33 5.77
C TRP A 298 0.85 17.49 7.01
N GLU A 299 1.43 17.77 8.17
CA GLU A 299 1.07 17.07 9.40
C GLU A 299 -0.39 17.31 9.80
N ILE A 300 -0.89 18.53 9.63
CA ILE A 300 -2.31 18.85 9.85
C ILE A 300 -3.20 18.17 8.81
N HIS A 301 -2.81 18.19 7.53
CA HIS A 301 -3.51 17.46 6.48
C HIS A 301 -3.68 15.98 6.81
N ASP A 302 -2.60 15.32 7.25
CA ASP A 302 -2.59 13.89 7.59
C ASP A 302 -3.47 13.61 8.82
N VAL A 303 -3.41 14.46 9.85
CA VAL A 303 -4.27 14.36 11.03
C VAL A 303 -5.74 14.46 10.63
N ILE A 304 -6.11 15.37 9.74
CA ILE A 304 -7.49 15.56 9.32
C ILE A 304 -7.99 14.32 8.57
N PHE A 305 -7.24 13.81 7.58
CA PHE A 305 -7.66 12.62 6.83
C PHE A 305 -7.67 11.35 7.69
N HIS A 306 -6.72 11.19 8.62
CA HIS A 306 -6.70 10.05 9.53
C HIS A 306 -7.96 10.01 10.41
N ASN A 307 -8.37 11.17 10.92
CA ASN A 307 -9.51 11.32 11.83
C ASN A 307 -10.80 11.80 11.12
N GLN A 308 -10.91 11.58 9.81
CA GLN A 308 -12.01 12.12 8.97
C GLN A 308 -13.41 11.82 9.53
N THR A 309 -13.64 10.65 10.12
CA THR A 309 -14.93 10.30 10.74
C THR A 309 -15.30 11.24 11.88
N GLU A 310 -14.33 11.60 12.72
CA GLU A 310 -14.53 12.49 13.87
C GLU A 310 -14.83 13.92 13.41
N PHE A 311 -14.23 14.35 12.29
CA PHE A 311 -14.54 15.64 11.67
C PHE A 311 -15.86 15.64 10.91
N TYR A 312 -16.32 14.49 10.39
CA TYR A 312 -17.66 14.36 9.80
C TYR A 312 -18.76 14.54 10.85
N GLU A 313 -18.49 14.13 12.10
CA GLU A 313 -19.38 14.30 13.24
C GLU A 313 -19.34 15.73 13.83
N ALA A 314 -18.34 16.54 13.47
CA ALA A 314 -18.25 17.94 13.88
C ALA A 314 -19.26 18.78 13.09
N ARG A 315 -20.44 19.00 13.68
CA ARG A 315 -21.58 19.69 13.03
C ARG A 315 -21.51 21.21 13.06
N SER A 316 -20.43 21.79 13.59
CA SER A 316 -20.21 23.23 13.62
C SER A 316 -18.72 23.57 13.44
N ILE A 317 -18.47 24.84 13.13
CA ILE A 317 -17.12 25.41 12.99
C ILE A 317 -16.34 25.29 14.31
N GLU A 318 -17.00 25.56 15.43
CA GLU A 318 -16.42 25.50 16.77
C GLU A 318 -16.02 24.06 17.10
N MET A 319 -16.91 23.09 16.87
CA MET A 319 -16.61 21.67 17.09
C MET A 319 -15.41 21.21 16.25
N ALA A 320 -15.37 21.59 14.97
CA ALA A 320 -14.27 21.23 14.08
C ALA A 320 -12.94 21.85 14.57
N THR A 321 -12.97 23.09 15.05
CA THR A 321 -11.79 23.81 15.57
C THR A 321 -11.29 23.22 16.89
N GLU A 322 -12.19 22.91 17.83
CA GLU A 322 -11.85 22.25 19.10
C GLU A 322 -11.28 20.85 18.87
N LYS A 323 -11.89 20.12 17.94
CA LYS A 323 -11.42 18.79 17.56
C LYS A 323 -10.02 18.85 16.95
N LEU A 324 -9.79 19.80 16.05
CA LEU A 324 -8.47 20.03 15.46
C LEU A 324 -7.46 20.34 16.56
N LYS A 325 -7.77 21.26 17.50
CA LYS A 325 -6.89 21.59 18.64
C LYS A 325 -6.51 20.35 19.44
N SER A 326 -7.50 19.51 19.76
CA SER A 326 -7.28 18.30 20.55
C SER A 326 -6.32 17.34 19.84
N LEU A 327 -6.55 17.11 18.54
CA LEU A 327 -5.79 16.14 17.74
C LEU A 327 -4.39 16.64 17.33
N SER A 328 -4.19 17.95 17.25
CA SER A 328 -2.92 18.55 16.81
C SER A 328 -2.18 19.35 17.88
N SER A 329 -2.54 19.18 19.16
CA SER A 329 -1.96 19.91 20.28
C SER A 329 -0.43 19.76 20.40
N ASN A 330 0.13 18.63 19.93
CA ASN A 330 1.57 18.39 19.90
C ASN A 330 2.26 18.86 18.61
N LEU A 331 1.50 19.35 17.63
CA LEU A 331 2.02 19.75 16.31
C LEU A 331 2.21 21.26 16.18
N VAL A 332 1.39 22.04 16.88
CA VAL A 332 1.37 23.50 16.80
C VAL A 332 1.45 24.09 18.21
N ASP A 333 2.57 24.74 18.52
CA ASP A 333 2.83 25.31 19.84
C ASP A 333 1.93 26.52 20.13
N ASP A 334 1.75 27.41 19.15
CA ASP A 334 0.90 28.60 19.25
C ASP A 334 -0.45 28.38 18.57
N TRP A 335 -1.34 27.70 19.29
CA TRP A 335 -2.69 27.44 18.81
C TRP A 335 -3.52 28.72 18.62
N GLN A 336 -3.26 29.77 19.40
CA GLN A 336 -4.04 31.00 19.31
C GLN A 336 -3.75 31.71 17.99
N SER A 337 -2.48 31.83 17.61
CA SER A 337 -2.10 32.38 16.30
C SER A 337 -2.65 31.56 15.13
N LEU A 338 -2.69 30.24 15.25
CA LEU A 338 -3.32 29.39 14.23
C LEU A 338 -4.82 29.68 14.12
N LYS A 339 -5.52 29.76 15.25
CA LYS A 339 -6.95 30.07 15.30
C LYS A 339 -7.24 31.44 14.68
N ASP A 340 -6.45 32.46 15.03
CA ASP A 340 -6.61 33.81 14.50
C ASP A 340 -6.39 33.84 12.98
N CYS A 341 -5.45 33.05 12.47
CA CYS A 341 -5.29 32.85 11.03
C CYS A 341 -6.51 32.15 10.41
N ILE A 342 -7.04 31.08 11.04
CA ILE A 342 -8.23 30.36 10.55
C ILE A 342 -9.42 31.31 10.43
N ASP A 343 -9.58 32.24 11.36
CA ASP A 343 -10.68 33.21 11.39
C ASP A 343 -10.45 34.42 10.47
N SER A 344 -9.27 34.54 9.86
CA SER A 344 -8.91 35.68 9.02
C SER A 344 -9.57 35.65 7.63
N ASP A 345 -9.84 36.85 7.10
CA ASP A 345 -10.24 37.04 5.70
C ASP A 345 -9.16 36.57 4.72
N GLU A 346 -7.89 36.62 5.11
CA GLU A 346 -6.79 36.13 4.29
C GLU A 346 -6.93 34.62 3.99
N ALA A 347 -7.15 33.82 5.03
CA ALA A 347 -7.37 32.39 4.88
C ALA A 347 -8.64 32.10 4.08
N LEU A 348 -9.74 32.81 4.34
CA LEU A 348 -10.97 32.67 3.58
C LEU A 348 -10.77 32.98 2.08
N ASN A 349 -10.10 34.08 1.77
CA ASN A 349 -9.84 34.51 0.39
C ASN A 349 -8.91 33.53 -0.33
N HIS A 350 -7.92 32.95 0.38
CA HIS A 350 -7.06 31.91 -0.17
C HIS A 350 -7.87 30.68 -0.60
N ILE A 351 -8.73 30.16 0.28
CA ILE A 351 -9.56 28.98 -0.04
C ILE A 351 -10.57 29.29 -1.15
N LYS A 352 -11.19 30.47 -1.14
CA LYS A 352 -12.09 30.90 -2.23
C LYS A 352 -11.38 30.98 -3.58
N ALA A 353 -10.14 31.48 -3.61
CA ALA A 353 -9.36 31.55 -4.84
C ALA A 353 -9.06 30.15 -5.42
N GLN A 354 -8.77 29.17 -4.57
CA GLN A 354 -8.56 27.79 -5.00
C GLN A 354 -9.84 27.10 -5.45
N ALA A 355 -10.95 27.32 -4.74
CA ALA A 355 -12.27 26.82 -5.13
C ALA A 355 -12.68 27.37 -6.51
N LYS A 356 -12.49 28.69 -6.71
CA LYS A 356 -12.72 29.34 -8.01
C LYS A 356 -11.84 28.77 -9.12
N LEU A 357 -10.53 28.62 -8.86
CA LEU A 357 -9.61 27.99 -9.82
C LEU A 357 -10.07 26.57 -10.19
N GLY A 358 -10.53 25.79 -9.21
CA GLY A 358 -11.06 24.46 -9.43
C GLY A 358 -12.27 24.45 -10.36
N ASP A 359 -13.24 25.33 -10.12
CA ASP A 359 -14.43 25.43 -10.97
C ASP A 359 -14.08 25.86 -12.41
N GLU A 360 -13.23 26.89 -12.55
CA GLU A 360 -12.72 27.36 -13.84
C GLU A 360 -11.92 26.29 -14.59
N SER A 361 -11.25 25.39 -13.86
CA SER A 361 -10.50 24.26 -14.43
C SER A 361 -11.37 23.03 -14.70
N GLY A 362 -12.68 23.08 -14.42
CA GLY A 362 -13.60 21.97 -14.66
C GLY A 362 -13.54 20.86 -13.61
N VAL A 363 -13.20 21.19 -12.37
CA VAL A 363 -13.39 20.31 -11.21
C VAL A 363 -14.89 20.19 -10.95
N LYS A 364 -15.41 18.95 -11.01
CA LYS A 364 -16.84 18.64 -10.78
C LYS A 364 -17.07 17.71 -9.59
N GLY A 365 -16.00 17.41 -8.86
CA GLY A 365 -15.99 16.53 -7.71
C GLY A 365 -14.56 16.32 -7.22
N THR A 366 -14.43 15.79 -6.01
CA THR A 366 -13.14 15.55 -5.37
C THR A 366 -12.91 14.04 -5.13
N PRO A 367 -11.67 13.55 -5.23
CA PRO A 367 -10.50 14.28 -5.67
C PRO A 367 -10.50 14.42 -7.21
N THR A 368 -10.02 15.55 -7.72
CA THR A 368 -9.68 15.72 -9.14
C THR A 368 -8.19 15.98 -9.27
N ILE A 369 -7.50 15.15 -10.05
CA ILE A 369 -6.04 15.19 -10.19
C ILE A 369 -5.71 15.74 -11.57
N TYR A 370 -4.76 16.66 -11.61
CA TYR A 370 -4.10 17.14 -12.82
C TYR A 370 -2.63 16.70 -12.81
N ALA A 371 -2.11 16.39 -13.97
CA ALA A 371 -0.69 16.16 -14.19
C ALA A 371 -0.17 17.12 -15.26
N ASN A 372 0.80 17.95 -14.90
CA ASN A 372 1.33 19.02 -15.75
C ASN A 372 0.21 19.92 -16.32
N GLY A 373 -0.77 20.26 -15.49
CA GLY A 373 -1.93 21.10 -15.84
C GLY A 373 -3.02 20.40 -16.65
N LYS A 374 -2.80 19.17 -17.14
CA LYS A 374 -3.84 18.39 -17.84
C LYS A 374 -4.58 17.48 -16.87
N LYS A 375 -5.91 17.41 -16.97
CA LYS A 375 -6.71 16.53 -16.12
C LYS A 375 -6.27 15.08 -16.31
N LEU A 376 -5.99 14.37 -15.21
CA LEU A 376 -5.58 12.97 -15.18
C LEU A 376 -6.71 12.11 -14.60
N PRO A 377 -7.54 11.49 -15.44
CA PRO A 377 -8.61 10.62 -14.98
C PRO A 377 -8.04 9.47 -14.17
N ARG A 378 -8.64 9.19 -13.00
CA ARG A 378 -8.19 8.12 -12.10
C ARG A 378 -6.73 8.28 -11.66
N GLY A 379 -6.24 9.53 -11.61
CA GLY A 379 -4.88 9.87 -11.19
C GLY A 379 -4.55 9.53 -9.73
N GLN A 380 -5.54 9.18 -8.92
CA GLN A 380 -5.33 8.62 -7.58
C GLN A 380 -4.84 7.16 -7.58
N LEU A 381 -4.95 6.44 -8.72
CA LEU A 381 -4.48 5.06 -8.81
C LEU A 381 -2.97 5.01 -9.04
N MET A 382 -2.26 4.31 -8.16
CA MET A 382 -0.80 4.16 -8.22
C MET A 382 -0.29 3.66 -9.58
N ASP A 383 -1.00 2.73 -10.22
CA ASP A 383 -0.59 2.20 -11.53
C ASP A 383 -0.78 3.21 -12.68
N VAL A 384 -1.77 4.12 -12.57
CA VAL A 384 -1.93 5.24 -13.51
C VAL A 384 -0.77 6.22 -13.35
N LEU A 385 -0.40 6.57 -12.11
CA LEU A 385 0.74 7.45 -11.82
C LEU A 385 2.06 6.87 -12.33
N LYS A 386 2.35 5.59 -12.05
CA LYS A 386 3.54 4.89 -12.54
C LYS A 386 3.58 4.83 -14.06
N SER A 387 2.44 4.54 -14.71
CA SER A 387 2.35 4.50 -16.16
C SER A 387 2.61 5.88 -16.77
N LEU A 388 1.98 6.93 -16.23
CA LEU A 388 2.18 8.29 -16.69
C LEU A 388 3.64 8.72 -16.55
N TYR A 389 4.22 8.51 -15.38
CA TYR A 389 5.60 8.88 -15.11
C TYR A 389 6.59 8.16 -16.03
N LYS A 390 6.33 6.89 -16.38
CA LYS A 390 7.12 6.17 -17.39
C LYS A 390 7.03 6.82 -18.77
N THR A 391 5.90 7.43 -19.15
CA THR A 391 5.78 8.15 -20.44
C THR A 391 6.51 9.49 -20.47
N LEU A 392 6.89 10.02 -19.30
CA LEU A 392 7.63 11.28 -19.16
C LEU A 392 9.15 11.08 -18.99
N LYS A 393 9.61 9.83 -18.85
CA LYS A 393 11.01 9.42 -18.89
C LYS A 393 11.40 9.05 -20.31
#